data_AF-A0A3D8HVL2-F1
#
_entry.id   AF-A0A3D8HVL2-F1
#
_cell.length_a   1.000
_cell.length_b   1.000
_cell.length_c   1.000
_cell.angle_alpha   90.00
_cell.angle_beta   90.00
_cell.angle_gamma   90.00
#
_symmetry.space_group_name_H-M   'P 1'
#
loop_
_entity.id
_entity.type
_entity.pdbx_description
1 polymer ?
#
loop_
_entity_poly.entity_id
_entity_poly.type
_entity_poly.pdbx_seq_one_letter_code
_entity_poly.pdbx_strand_id
1 'polypeptide(L)'
;MVDSSYAQLTQKQREEIVALKERLDSLQELLSQKEREITTLTNYTKELEERNDGLVATLKNRESALKQIEKSTEIFGVELDELLNILFSLQNQGTKAKDSESFIQSVQFNEDKELLFGLNIANDFIEQNSYQTIKYYLFNLDCKFSQTFDLLNLHPQSKSDLILIGETFSSFARLEAYKRNEGLRGVVEILPADMLNPVQVRYYGNLDLREYFDLFVQNYSKN
;
A
#
# COMPACT_ATOMS: atom_id res chain seq x y z
N MET A 1 -90.73 -48.23 -22.19
CA MET A 1 -89.99 -47.47 -21.16
C MET A 1 -88.48 -47.76 -21.13
N VAL A 2 -87.97 -48.79 -21.83
CA VAL A 2 -86.53 -49.15 -21.82
C VAL A 2 -85.69 -48.26 -22.76
N ASP A 3 -86.25 -47.80 -23.89
CA ASP A 3 -85.52 -47.01 -24.89
C ASP A 3 -85.06 -45.62 -24.41
N SER A 4 -85.83 -44.97 -23.52
CA SER A 4 -85.47 -43.64 -22.99
C SER A 4 -84.28 -43.69 -22.04
N SER A 5 -84.12 -44.79 -21.28
CA SER A 5 -83.00 -44.96 -20.35
C SER A 5 -81.70 -45.27 -21.09
N TYR A 6 -81.78 -46.02 -22.19
CA TYR A 6 -80.62 -46.36 -23.01
C TYR A 6 -80.10 -45.14 -23.79
N ALA A 7 -81.02 -44.32 -24.32
CA ALA A 7 -80.67 -43.06 -24.98
C ALA A 7 -79.98 -42.07 -24.03
N GLN A 8 -80.47 -41.92 -22.80
CA GLN A 8 -79.85 -41.05 -21.78
C GLN A 8 -78.46 -41.54 -21.35
N LEU A 9 -78.28 -42.85 -21.18
CA LEU A 9 -76.98 -43.44 -20.85
C LEU A 9 -75.97 -43.22 -21.99
N THR A 10 -76.39 -43.42 -23.23
CA THR A 10 -75.56 -43.20 -24.42
C THR A 10 -75.16 -41.73 -24.57
N GLN A 11 -76.08 -40.80 -24.28
CA GLN A 11 -75.80 -39.37 -24.31
C GLN A 11 -74.77 -38.97 -23.24
N LYS A 12 -74.93 -39.45 -22.01
CA LYS A 12 -73.99 -39.21 -20.91
C LYS A 12 -72.59 -39.75 -21.22
N GLN A 13 -72.50 -40.94 -21.81
CA GLN A 13 -71.23 -41.52 -22.25
C GLN A 13 -70.56 -40.69 -23.36
N ARG A 14 -71.34 -40.14 -24.30
CA ARG A 14 -70.81 -39.25 -25.34
C ARG A 14 -70.24 -37.96 -24.75
N GLU A 15 -70.96 -37.34 -23.83
CA GLU A 15 -70.51 -36.12 -23.13
C GLU A 15 -69.23 -36.39 -22.33
N GLU A 16 -69.13 -37.52 -21.64
CA GLU A 16 -67.93 -37.92 -20.92
C GLU A 16 -66.74 -38.19 -21.86
N ILE A 17 -66.96 -38.82 -23.01
CA ILE A 17 -65.92 -39.02 -24.04
C ILE A 17 -65.42 -37.68 -24.58
N VAL A 18 -66.31 -36.71 -24.81
CA VAL A 18 -65.94 -35.37 -25.29
C VAL A 18 -65.11 -34.64 -24.21
N ALA A 19 -65.57 -34.64 -22.97
CA ALA A 19 -64.85 -34.01 -21.85
C ALA A 19 -63.46 -34.65 -21.61
N LEU A 20 -63.35 -35.98 -21.75
CA LEU A 20 -62.07 -36.68 -21.64
C LEU A 20 -61.13 -36.34 -22.79
N LYS A 21 -61.65 -36.18 -24.02
CA LYS A 21 -60.85 -35.74 -25.18
C LYS A 21 -60.33 -34.32 -24.98
N GLU A 22 -61.18 -33.37 -24.61
CA GLU A 22 -60.78 -31.99 -24.33
C GLU A 22 -59.71 -31.94 -23.23
N ARG A 23 -59.87 -32.75 -22.18
CA ARG A 23 -58.87 -32.84 -21.11
C ARG A 23 -57.55 -33.44 -21.61
N LEU A 24 -57.60 -34.46 -22.45
CA LEU A 24 -56.41 -35.09 -23.04
C LEU A 24 -55.65 -34.12 -23.95
N ASP A 25 -56.37 -33.36 -24.78
CA ASP A 25 -55.80 -32.32 -25.64
C ASP A 25 -55.14 -31.22 -24.80
N SER A 26 -55.80 -30.77 -23.73
CA SER A 26 -55.23 -29.76 -22.82
C SER A 26 -53.95 -30.24 -22.11
N LEU A 27 -53.90 -31.52 -21.72
CA LEU A 27 -52.72 -32.11 -21.10
C LEU A 27 -51.59 -32.29 -22.10
N GLN A 28 -51.88 -32.63 -23.35
CA GLN A 28 -50.87 -32.69 -24.42
C GLN A 28 -50.27 -31.31 -24.71
N GLU A 29 -51.08 -30.27 -24.72
CA GLU A 29 -50.61 -28.90 -24.90
C GLU A 29 -49.71 -28.45 -23.73
N LEU A 30 -50.12 -28.72 -22.49
CA LEU A 30 -49.32 -28.42 -21.29
C LEU A 30 -48.00 -29.21 -21.28
N LEU A 31 -48.03 -30.49 -21.69
CA LEU A 31 -46.84 -31.32 -21.77
C LEU A 31 -45.86 -30.76 -22.82
N SER A 32 -46.34 -30.38 -24.00
CA SER A 32 -45.51 -29.75 -25.03
C SER A 32 -44.91 -28.41 -24.55
N GLN A 33 -45.67 -27.62 -23.80
CA GLN A 33 -45.16 -26.38 -23.21
C GLN A 33 -44.03 -26.67 -22.20
N LYS A 34 -44.20 -27.67 -21.33
CA LYS A 34 -43.20 -28.06 -20.33
C LYS A 34 -41.95 -28.64 -20.96
N GLU A 35 -42.07 -29.41 -22.04
CA GLU A 35 -40.92 -29.91 -22.80
C GLU A 35 -40.08 -28.77 -23.41
N ARG A 36 -40.73 -27.72 -23.92
CA ARG A 36 -40.04 -26.52 -24.41
C ARG A 36 -39.33 -25.76 -23.30
N GLU A 37 -39.96 -25.62 -22.14
CA GLU A 37 -39.38 -24.98 -20.96
C GLU A 37 -38.14 -25.75 -20.47
N ILE A 38 -38.24 -27.08 -20.36
CA ILE A 38 -37.11 -27.94 -20.01
C ILE A 38 -35.97 -27.77 -21.01
N THR A 39 -36.26 -27.82 -22.31
CA THR A 39 -35.24 -27.65 -23.36
C THR A 39 -34.53 -26.30 -23.24
N THR A 40 -35.28 -25.23 -22.97
CA THR A 40 -34.73 -23.88 -22.79
C THR A 40 -33.81 -23.82 -21.57
N LEU A 41 -34.25 -24.36 -20.43
CA LEU A 41 -33.45 -24.40 -19.20
C LEU A 41 -32.21 -25.27 -19.35
N THR A 42 -32.30 -26.42 -20.03
CA THR A 42 -31.15 -27.29 -20.30
C THR A 42 -30.11 -26.57 -21.15
N ASN A 43 -30.53 -25.85 -22.20
CA ASN A 43 -29.61 -25.06 -23.02
C ASN A 43 -28.95 -23.95 -22.21
N TYR A 44 -29.72 -23.23 -21.38
CA TYR A 44 -29.20 -22.18 -20.52
C TYR A 44 -28.20 -22.69 -19.47
N THR A 45 -28.48 -23.84 -18.85
CA THR A 45 -27.54 -24.49 -17.92
C THR A 45 -26.23 -24.84 -18.63
N LYS A 46 -26.32 -25.38 -19.85
CA LYS A 46 -25.13 -25.71 -20.64
C LYS A 46 -24.30 -24.47 -20.99
N GLU A 47 -24.93 -23.36 -21.37
CA GLU A 47 -24.23 -22.09 -21.61
C GLU A 47 -23.53 -21.57 -20.34
N LEU A 48 -24.17 -21.72 -19.17
CA LEU A 48 -23.56 -21.34 -17.89
C LEU A 48 -22.36 -22.23 -17.54
N GLU A 49 -22.46 -23.54 -17.77
CA GLU A 49 -21.35 -24.49 -17.56
C GLU A 49 -20.16 -24.14 -18.46
N GLU A 50 -20.39 -23.93 -19.77
CA GLU A 50 -19.35 -23.54 -20.71
C GLU A 50 -18.69 -22.20 -20.32
N ARG A 51 -19.48 -21.23 -19.86
CA ARG A 51 -18.95 -19.95 -19.37
C ARG A 51 -18.12 -20.13 -18.11
N ASN A 52 -18.56 -20.98 -17.18
CA ASN A 52 -17.84 -21.24 -15.94
C ASN A 52 -16.50 -21.92 -16.21
N ASP A 53 -16.48 -22.92 -17.10
CA ASP A 53 -15.25 -23.59 -17.53
C ASP A 53 -14.27 -22.60 -18.17
N GLY A 54 -14.76 -21.67 -18.99
CA GLY A 54 -13.95 -20.59 -19.56
C GLY A 54 -13.36 -19.65 -18.50
N LEU A 55 -14.12 -19.32 -17.46
CA LEU A 55 -13.63 -18.51 -16.34
C LEU A 55 -12.59 -19.24 -15.50
N VAL A 56 -12.80 -20.52 -15.21
CA VAL A 56 -11.84 -21.37 -14.48
C VAL A 56 -10.51 -21.49 -15.24
N ALA A 57 -10.57 -21.71 -16.55
CA ALA A 57 -9.38 -21.72 -17.39
C ALA A 57 -8.63 -20.37 -17.37
N THR A 58 -9.38 -19.26 -17.43
CA THR A 58 -8.82 -17.91 -17.36
C THR A 58 -8.13 -17.64 -16.01
N LEU A 59 -8.75 -18.04 -14.90
CA LEU A 59 -8.18 -17.92 -13.56
C LEU A 59 -6.87 -18.69 -13.44
N LYS A 60 -6.85 -19.95 -13.90
CA LYS A 60 -5.65 -20.78 -13.89
C LYS A 60 -4.50 -20.16 -14.71
N ASN A 61 -4.81 -19.56 -15.85
CA ASN A 61 -3.82 -18.84 -16.66
C ASN A 61 -3.27 -17.61 -15.94
N ARG A 62 -4.13 -16.84 -15.25
CA ARG A 62 -3.70 -15.67 -14.46
C ARG A 62 -2.85 -16.05 -13.26
N GLU A 63 -3.20 -17.12 -12.54
CA GLU A 63 -2.37 -17.64 -11.44
C GLU A 63 -0.98 -18.05 -11.94
N SER A 64 -0.90 -18.70 -13.09
CA SER A 64 0.38 -19.05 -13.70
C SER A 64 1.20 -17.81 -14.07
N ALA A 65 0.56 -16.77 -14.62
CA ALA A 65 1.23 -15.52 -14.96
C ALA A 65 1.73 -14.79 -13.70
N LEU A 66 0.94 -14.76 -12.62
CA LEU A 66 1.36 -14.18 -11.34
C LEU A 66 2.59 -14.88 -10.77
N LYS A 67 2.61 -16.23 -10.76
CA LYS A 67 3.80 -16.99 -10.33
C LYS A 67 5.04 -16.69 -11.16
N GLN A 68 4.87 -16.46 -12.47
CA GLN A 68 5.99 -16.04 -13.33
C GLN A 68 6.49 -14.64 -12.96
N ILE A 69 5.57 -13.69 -12.71
CA ILE A 69 5.92 -12.33 -12.28
C ILE A 69 6.63 -12.35 -10.93
N GLU A 70 6.15 -13.13 -9.96
CA GLU A 70 6.79 -13.30 -8.65
C GLU A 70 8.23 -13.79 -8.82
N LYS A 71 8.43 -14.84 -9.60
CA LYS A 71 9.77 -15.37 -9.89
C LYS A 71 10.66 -14.35 -10.60
N SER A 72 10.12 -13.61 -11.57
CA SER A 72 10.86 -12.54 -12.25
C SER A 72 11.24 -11.41 -11.30
N THR A 73 10.38 -11.08 -10.33
CA THR A 73 10.64 -10.06 -9.31
C THR A 73 11.76 -10.49 -8.37
N GLU A 74 11.77 -11.76 -7.94
CA GLU A 74 12.88 -12.32 -7.15
C GLU A 74 14.20 -12.26 -7.91
N ILE A 75 14.22 -12.67 -9.19
CA ILE A 75 15.42 -12.61 -10.03
C ILE A 75 15.89 -11.15 -10.18
N PHE A 76 14.98 -10.22 -10.44
CA PHE A 76 15.31 -8.81 -10.57
C PHE A 76 15.87 -8.22 -9.27
N GLY A 77 15.41 -8.69 -8.11
CA GLY A 77 15.99 -8.35 -6.81
C GLY A 77 17.45 -8.79 -6.69
N VAL A 78 17.75 -10.03 -7.10
CA VAL A 78 19.13 -10.55 -7.13
C VAL A 78 20.00 -9.76 -8.10
N GLU A 79 19.51 -9.47 -9.31
CA GLU A 79 20.25 -8.68 -10.31
C GLU A 79 20.50 -7.24 -9.83
N LEU A 80 19.54 -6.64 -9.11
CA LEU A 80 19.72 -5.33 -8.47
C LEU A 80 20.78 -5.39 -7.36
N ASP A 81 20.76 -6.41 -6.52
CA ASP A 81 21.78 -6.61 -5.48
C ASP A 81 23.17 -6.81 -6.10
N GLU A 82 23.28 -7.57 -7.19
CA GLU A 82 24.52 -7.70 -7.96
C GLU A 82 24.98 -6.37 -8.55
N LEU A 83 24.07 -5.58 -9.14
CA LEU A 83 24.39 -4.28 -9.71
C LEU A 83 24.82 -3.28 -8.62
N LEU A 84 24.16 -3.31 -7.46
CA LEU A 84 24.55 -2.53 -6.28
C LEU A 84 25.94 -2.96 -5.80
N ASN A 85 26.23 -4.25 -5.73
CA ASN A 85 27.56 -4.77 -5.38
C ASN A 85 28.64 -4.31 -6.37
N ILE A 86 28.34 -4.30 -7.67
CA ILE A 86 29.24 -3.77 -8.71
C ILE A 86 29.44 -2.27 -8.50
N LEU A 87 28.38 -1.49 -8.27
CA LEU A 87 28.49 -0.05 -7.99
C LEU A 87 29.31 0.22 -6.73
N PHE A 88 29.12 -0.54 -5.64
CA PHE A 88 29.94 -0.45 -4.44
C PHE A 88 31.40 -0.78 -4.73
N SER A 89 31.67 -1.83 -5.51
CA SER A 89 33.04 -2.20 -5.89
C SER A 89 33.74 -1.12 -6.74
N LEU A 90 33.01 -0.45 -7.63
CA LEU A 90 33.51 0.62 -8.48
C LEU A 90 33.70 1.94 -7.71
N GLN A 91 32.78 2.27 -6.80
CA GLN A 91 32.90 3.42 -5.91
C GLN A 91 34.13 3.28 -4.98
N ASN A 92 34.40 2.05 -4.54
CA ASN A 92 35.56 1.72 -3.71
C ASN A 92 36.90 1.76 -4.48
N GLN A 93 36.91 1.80 -5.82
CA GLN A 93 38.13 1.89 -6.63
C GLN A 93 38.54 3.33 -6.98
N GLY A 94 37.64 4.33 -6.86
CA GLY A 94 37.88 5.69 -7.36
C GLY A 94 37.94 6.80 -6.31
N THR A 95 37.44 6.55 -5.10
CA THR A 95 37.41 7.54 -4.02
C THR A 95 37.91 6.90 -2.75
N LYS A 96 38.85 7.54 -2.05
CA LYS A 96 39.15 7.25 -0.65
C LYS A 96 37.80 7.01 0.04
N ALA A 97 37.53 5.76 0.42
CA ALA A 97 36.33 5.42 1.16
C ALA A 97 36.27 6.42 2.32
N LYS A 98 35.29 7.34 2.29
CA LYS A 98 34.85 7.97 3.52
C LYS A 98 34.42 6.78 4.35
N ASP A 99 35.25 6.44 5.32
CA ASP A 99 35.12 5.27 6.16
C ASP A 99 33.66 5.18 6.63
N SER A 100 32.90 4.24 6.05
CA SER A 100 31.48 4.06 6.34
C SER A 100 31.29 3.80 7.82
N GLU A 101 32.26 3.13 8.43
CA GLU A 101 32.30 2.86 9.86
C GLU A 101 32.49 4.16 10.64
N SER A 102 33.40 5.04 10.21
CA SER A 102 33.56 6.38 10.78
C SER A 102 32.29 7.22 10.70
N PHE A 103 31.56 7.20 9.57
CA PHE A 103 30.29 7.92 9.46
C PHE A 103 29.22 7.35 10.38
N ILE A 104 29.04 6.02 10.38
CA ILE A 104 28.05 5.34 11.23
C ILE A 104 28.33 5.57 12.72
N GLN A 105 29.61 5.61 13.11
CA GLN A 105 30.03 5.95 14.47
C GLN A 105 29.81 7.43 14.81
N SER A 106 29.91 8.33 13.82
CA SER A 106 29.66 9.76 13.99
C SER A 106 28.18 10.11 14.20
N VAL A 107 27.26 9.29 13.68
CA VAL A 107 25.83 9.47 13.90
C VAL A 107 25.44 8.83 15.22
N GLN A 108 25.00 9.65 16.17
CA GLN A 108 24.53 9.20 17.48
C GLN A 108 23.09 9.66 17.68
N PHE A 109 22.18 8.67 17.69
CA PHE A 109 20.79 8.87 18.06
C PHE A 109 20.62 8.58 19.54
N ASN A 110 19.76 9.34 20.21
CA ASN A 110 19.18 9.00 21.50
C ASN A 110 18.17 7.87 21.35
N GLU A 111 17.79 7.27 22.47
CA GLU A 111 16.92 6.09 22.49
C GLU A 111 15.46 6.39 22.09
N ASP A 112 15.05 7.67 22.05
CA ASP A 112 13.66 8.07 21.82
C ASP A 112 13.37 8.42 20.34
N LYS A 113 12.79 7.45 19.61
CA LYS A 113 12.44 7.63 18.19
C LYS A 113 11.38 8.67 17.92
N GLU A 114 10.52 8.98 18.89
CA GLU A 114 9.45 9.97 18.71
C GLU A 114 10.01 11.39 18.53
N LEU A 115 11.29 11.59 18.85
CA LEU A 115 12.01 12.85 18.65
C LEU A 115 12.88 12.85 17.38
N LEU A 116 12.72 11.85 16.50
CA LEU A 116 13.39 11.76 15.20
C LEU A 116 12.42 12.07 14.06
N PHE A 117 12.78 13.06 13.25
CA PHE A 117 11.95 13.60 12.18
C PHE A 117 12.68 13.47 10.83
N GLY A 118 12.01 12.87 9.85
CA GLY A 118 12.55 12.69 8.52
C GLY A 118 12.46 13.95 7.66
N LEU A 119 13.57 14.36 7.04
CA LEU A 119 13.58 15.35 5.96
C LEU A 119 13.59 14.59 4.62
N ASN A 120 12.42 14.54 3.97
CA ASN A 120 12.20 13.74 2.76
C ASN A 120 12.54 12.24 2.95
N ILE A 121 12.34 11.75 4.18
CA ILE A 121 12.36 10.34 4.58
C ILE A 121 11.01 10.05 5.23
N ALA A 122 10.38 8.93 4.90
CA ALA A 122 9.08 8.58 5.46
C ALA A 122 9.17 8.33 6.98
N ASN A 123 8.22 8.85 7.75
CA ASN A 123 8.18 8.62 9.21
C ASN A 123 8.04 7.13 9.53
N ASP A 124 7.22 6.39 8.78
CA ASP A 124 7.06 4.93 8.88
C ASP A 124 8.42 4.20 8.80
N PHE A 125 9.34 4.69 7.95
CA PHE A 125 10.67 4.11 7.84
C PHE A 125 11.47 4.28 9.14
N ILE A 126 11.43 5.47 9.76
CA ILE A 126 12.13 5.77 11.01
C ILE A 126 11.55 4.93 12.16
N GLU A 127 10.22 4.83 12.23
CA GLU A 127 9.53 4.08 13.28
C GLU A 127 9.82 2.58 13.21
N GLN A 128 9.74 1.99 12.01
CA GLN A 128 9.83 0.54 11.81
C GLN A 128 11.26 -0.02 11.78
N ASN A 129 12.27 0.79 11.46
CA ASN A 129 13.63 0.29 11.25
C ASN A 129 14.57 0.53 12.43
N SER A 130 15.59 -0.31 12.60
CA SER A 130 16.59 -0.12 13.67
C SER A 130 17.42 1.16 13.46
N TYR A 131 17.98 1.73 14.54
CA TYR A 131 18.91 2.87 14.41
C TYR A 131 20.07 2.59 13.47
N GLN A 132 20.60 1.36 13.49
CA GLN A 132 21.68 0.96 12.59
C GLN A 132 21.23 1.02 11.13
N THR A 133 20.03 0.53 10.83
CA THR A 133 19.43 0.62 9.48
C THR A 133 19.27 2.07 9.04
N ILE A 134 18.81 2.95 9.93
CA ILE A 134 18.66 4.39 9.65
C ILE A 134 20.03 5.03 9.35
N LYS A 135 21.08 4.70 10.12
CA LYS A 135 22.45 5.21 9.87
C LYS A 135 22.99 4.78 8.51
N TYR A 136 22.82 3.50 8.15
CA TYR A 136 23.20 3.01 6.83
C TYR A 136 22.41 3.69 5.71
N TYR A 137 21.11 3.92 5.93
CA TYR A 137 20.28 4.63 4.97
C TYR A 137 20.75 6.08 4.76
N LEU A 138 21.08 6.80 5.83
CA LEU A 138 21.66 8.14 5.74
C LEU A 138 23.00 8.15 4.99
N PHE A 139 23.87 7.17 5.24
CA PHE A 139 25.13 7.03 4.51
C PHE A 139 24.88 6.85 2.99
N ASN A 140 23.93 5.99 2.62
CA ASN A 140 23.57 5.75 1.22
C ASN A 140 22.97 6.97 0.52
N LEU A 141 22.37 7.90 1.28
CA LEU A 141 21.85 9.16 0.76
C LEU A 141 22.91 10.28 0.63
N ASP A 142 24.19 9.96 0.82
CA ASP A 142 25.31 10.94 0.89
C ASP A 142 25.06 12.03 1.95
N CYS A 143 24.39 11.65 3.05
CA CYS A 143 24.31 12.52 4.23
C CYS A 143 25.71 12.64 4.83
N LYS A 144 26.26 13.86 4.86
CA LYS A 144 27.65 14.13 5.25
C LYS A 144 27.78 15.20 6.33
N PHE A 145 26.72 15.94 6.59
CA PHE A 145 26.68 16.97 7.61
C PHE A 145 26.11 16.36 8.88
N SER A 146 26.87 16.51 9.97
CA SER A 146 26.40 16.33 11.34
C SER A 146 26.48 17.70 12.00
N GLN A 147 25.34 18.24 12.40
CA GLN A 147 25.24 19.59 12.94
C GLN A 147 24.36 19.59 14.17
N THR A 148 24.80 20.28 15.22
CA THR A 148 24.03 20.46 16.44
C THR A 148 23.78 21.95 16.61
N PHE A 149 22.52 22.30 16.87
CA PHE A 149 22.11 23.67 17.06
C PHE A 149 21.41 23.83 18.40
N ASP A 150 21.79 24.85 19.16
CA ASP A 150 21.21 25.14 20.47
C ASP A 150 20.01 26.09 20.33
N LEU A 151 18.88 25.71 20.92
CA LEU A 151 17.67 26.53 21.02
C LEU A 151 17.63 27.23 22.38
N LEU A 152 18.43 28.29 22.53
CA LEU A 152 18.67 28.98 23.81
C LEU A 152 17.42 29.62 24.44
N ASN A 153 16.41 29.97 23.64
CA ASN A 153 15.23 30.72 24.12
C ASN A 153 13.97 29.86 24.29
N LEU A 154 14.06 28.54 24.05
CA LEU A 154 12.92 27.63 24.11
C LEU A 154 12.96 26.82 25.41
N HIS A 155 11.89 26.96 26.20
CA HIS A 155 11.70 26.23 27.47
C HIS A 155 10.49 25.30 27.35
N PRO A 156 10.58 24.20 26.59
CA PRO A 156 9.49 23.24 26.47
C PRO A 156 9.18 22.63 27.84
N GLN A 157 7.90 22.59 28.20
CA GLN A 157 7.45 22.04 29.49
C GLN A 157 7.02 20.58 29.36
N SER A 158 6.75 20.12 28.14
CA SER A 158 6.24 18.79 27.85
C SER A 158 6.96 18.14 26.65
N LYS A 159 6.90 16.80 26.57
CA LYS A 159 7.39 16.06 25.41
C LYS A 159 6.65 16.44 24.12
N SER A 160 5.37 16.76 24.21
CA SER A 160 4.58 17.24 23.06
C SER A 160 5.09 18.58 22.52
N ASP A 161 5.63 19.46 23.36
CA ASP A 161 6.25 20.71 22.89
C ASP A 161 7.51 20.42 22.09
N LEU A 162 8.34 19.46 22.54
CA LEU A 162 9.53 19.01 21.81
C LEU A 162 9.17 18.42 20.44
N ILE A 163 8.13 17.60 20.39
CA ILE A 163 7.62 17.03 19.14
C ILE A 163 7.17 18.15 18.20
N LEU A 164 6.38 19.10 18.69
CA LEU A 164 5.90 20.23 17.91
C LEU A 164 7.05 21.07 17.35
N ILE A 165 8.10 21.33 18.15
CA ILE A 165 9.31 22.04 17.70
C ILE A 165 9.98 21.26 16.56
N GLY A 166 10.16 19.95 16.72
CA GLY A 166 10.77 19.09 15.72
C GLY A 166 10.00 19.03 14.41
N GLU A 167 8.68 18.86 14.48
CA GLU A 167 7.80 18.88 13.31
C GLU A 167 7.82 20.24 12.60
N THR A 168 7.77 21.33 13.37
CA THR A 168 7.76 22.69 12.83
C THR A 168 9.09 23.00 12.14
N PHE A 169 10.22 22.72 12.79
CA PHE A 169 11.54 22.93 12.19
C PHE A 169 11.74 22.06 10.94
N SER A 170 11.38 20.77 11.01
CA SER A 170 11.52 19.85 9.88
C SER A 170 10.65 20.25 8.69
N SER A 171 9.45 20.77 8.95
CA SER A 171 8.56 21.29 7.91
C SER A 171 9.08 22.61 7.33
N PHE A 172 9.60 23.50 8.17
CA PHE A 172 10.25 24.74 7.74
C PHE A 172 11.46 24.46 6.84
N ALA A 173 12.37 23.59 7.26
CA ALA A 173 13.56 23.24 6.50
C ALA A 173 13.20 22.63 5.13
N ARG A 174 12.19 21.74 5.08
CA ARG A 174 11.67 21.18 3.81
C ARG A 174 11.12 22.26 2.90
N LEU A 175 10.35 23.21 3.44
CA LEU A 175 9.76 24.31 2.67
C LEU A 175 10.83 25.24 2.10
N GLU A 176 11.81 25.64 2.91
CA GLU A 176 12.89 26.51 2.45
C GLU A 176 13.78 25.83 1.41
N ALA A 177 14.10 24.55 1.58
CA ALA A 177 14.83 23.78 0.58
C ALA A 177 14.03 23.66 -0.73
N TYR A 178 12.72 23.45 -0.65
CA TYR A 178 11.84 23.43 -1.82
C TYR A 178 11.85 24.77 -2.57
N LYS A 179 11.78 25.90 -1.86
CA LYS A 179 11.85 27.25 -2.47
C LYS A 179 13.18 27.48 -3.20
N ARG A 180 14.28 26.90 -2.69
CA ARG A 180 15.62 26.99 -3.27
C ARG A 180 15.90 25.90 -4.32
N ASN A 181 14.93 25.02 -4.60
CA ASN A 181 15.07 23.86 -5.48
C ASN A 181 16.23 22.93 -5.06
N GLU A 182 16.42 22.76 -3.76
CA GLU A 182 17.46 21.91 -3.16
C GLU A 182 16.88 20.56 -2.73
N GLY A 183 17.60 19.47 -3.06
CA GLY A 183 17.22 18.11 -2.71
C GLY A 183 17.57 17.73 -1.28
N LEU A 184 17.01 18.46 -0.29
CA LEU A 184 17.28 18.23 1.14
C LEU A 184 16.85 16.82 1.56
N ARG A 185 17.76 16.08 2.18
CA ARG A 185 17.53 14.74 2.74
C ARG A 185 18.27 14.61 4.06
N GLY A 186 17.67 13.92 5.01
CA GLY A 186 18.30 13.68 6.31
C GLY A 186 17.32 13.40 7.42
N VAL A 187 17.83 13.36 8.63
CA VAL A 187 17.04 13.22 9.85
C VAL A 187 17.38 14.36 10.80
N VAL A 188 16.36 14.90 11.44
CA VAL A 188 16.47 15.83 12.56
C VAL A 188 16.12 15.09 13.83
N GLU A 189 16.93 15.25 14.86
CA GLU A 189 16.69 14.77 16.20
C GLU A 189 16.54 15.96 17.15
N ILE A 190 15.48 15.97 17.97
CA ILE A 190 15.31 16.95 19.04
C ILE A 190 15.77 16.34 20.35
N LEU A 191 16.66 17.05 21.04
CA LEU A 191 17.19 16.65 22.33
C LEU A 191 16.56 17.51 23.42
N PRO A 192 15.96 16.91 24.45
CA PRO A 192 15.45 17.65 25.58
C PRO A 192 16.59 18.41 26.26
N ALA A 193 16.26 19.53 26.90
CA ALA A 193 17.21 20.25 27.73
C ALA A 193 17.66 19.36 28.90
N ASP A 194 18.95 19.41 29.21
CA ASP A 194 19.56 18.79 30.39
C ASP A 194 20.15 19.89 31.29
N MET A 195 20.62 19.56 32.50
CA MET A 195 21.16 20.55 33.45
C MET A 195 22.31 21.41 32.86
N LEU A 196 22.99 20.90 31.83
CA LEU A 196 24.16 21.53 31.23
C LEU A 196 23.88 22.14 29.84
N ASN A 197 22.85 21.69 29.13
CA ASN A 197 22.63 22.05 27.74
C ASN A 197 21.16 22.46 27.51
N PRO A 198 20.90 23.54 26.74
CA PRO A 198 19.56 23.88 26.30
C PRO A 198 18.99 22.79 25.39
N VAL A 199 17.73 22.93 24.97
CA VAL A 199 17.16 22.07 23.92
C VAL A 199 18.06 22.16 22.68
N GLN A 200 18.41 21.02 22.10
CA GLN A 200 19.27 20.99 20.92
C GLN A 200 18.57 20.32 19.74
N VAL A 201 18.86 20.81 18.55
CA VAL A 201 18.48 20.21 17.28
C VAL A 201 19.72 19.57 16.69
N ARG A 202 19.79 18.24 16.71
CA ARG A 202 20.81 17.49 15.96
C ARG A 202 20.29 17.21 14.56
N TYR A 203 21.13 17.39 13.56
CA TYR A 203 20.80 17.14 12.18
C TYR A 203 21.87 16.29 11.53
N TYR A 204 21.41 15.28 10.80
CA TYR A 204 22.23 14.41 9.97
C TYR A 204 21.69 14.41 8.54
N GLY A 205 22.40 15.03 7.60
CA GLY A 205 21.89 15.10 6.23
C GLY A 205 22.87 15.56 5.16
N ASN A 206 22.37 15.74 3.95
CA ASN A 206 23.17 15.93 2.74
C ASN A 206 23.55 17.40 2.43
N LEU A 207 22.91 18.36 3.08
CA LEU A 207 23.12 19.79 2.90
C LEU A 207 23.52 20.46 4.23
N ASP A 208 24.05 21.68 4.19
CA ASP A 208 24.32 22.46 5.39
C ASP A 208 23.03 23.17 5.83
N LEU A 209 22.56 22.90 7.06
CA LEU A 209 21.33 23.50 7.61
C LEU A 209 21.55 24.79 8.41
N ARG A 210 22.78 25.31 8.55
CA ARG A 210 23.05 26.50 9.39
C ARG A 210 22.20 27.70 8.99
N GLU A 211 22.16 28.03 7.71
CA GLU A 211 21.38 29.17 7.21
C GLU A 211 19.87 28.98 7.45
N TYR A 212 19.38 27.75 7.26
CA TYR A 212 17.99 27.39 7.53
C TYR A 212 17.66 27.52 9.01
N PHE A 213 18.56 27.09 9.89
CA PHE A 213 18.40 27.23 11.34
C PHE A 213 18.40 28.70 11.77
N ASP A 214 19.31 29.52 11.25
CA ASP A 214 19.35 30.96 11.54
C ASP A 214 18.05 31.65 11.11
N LEU A 215 17.53 31.32 9.92
CA LEU A 215 16.25 31.83 9.45
C LEU A 215 15.08 31.37 10.32
N PHE A 216 15.10 30.11 10.77
CA PHE A 216 14.10 29.57 11.67
C PHE A 216 14.06 30.33 13.00
N VAL A 217 15.22 30.53 13.65
CA VAL A 217 15.32 31.26 14.93
C VAL A 217 14.90 32.73 14.77
N GLN A 218 15.26 33.37 13.66
CA GLN A 218 14.85 34.75 13.36
C GLN A 218 13.32 34.88 13.19
N ASN A 219 12.69 33.92 12.50
CA ASN A 219 11.25 33.91 12.31
C ASN A 219 10.50 33.55 13.60
N TYR A 220 11.08 32.69 14.42
CA TYR A 220 10.51 32.32 15.72
C TYR A 220 10.59 33.46 16.73
N SER A 221 11.65 34.27 16.71
CA SER A 221 11.85 35.39 17.66
C SER A 221 11.06 36.67 17.31
N LYS A 222 10.43 36.71 16.12
CA LYS A 222 9.61 37.85 15.66
C LYS A 222 8.12 37.70 15.96
N ASN A 223 7.70 36.52 16.41
CA ASN A 223 6.36 36.24 16.92
C ASN A 223 6.40 36.07 18.44
#